data_AF-A0A0Q4IKC9-F1
#
_entry.id   AF-A0A0Q4IKC9-F1
#
_cell.length_a   1.000
_cell.length_b   1.000
_cell.length_c   1.000
_cell.angle_alpha   90.00
_cell.angle_beta   90.00
_cell.angle_gamma   90.00
#
_symmetry.space_group_name_H-M   'P 1'
#
loop_
_entity.id
_entity.type
_entity.pdbx_description
1 polymer ?
#
loop_
_entity_poly.entity_id
_entity_poly.type
_entity_poly.pdbx_seq_one_letter_code
_entity_poly.pdbx_strand_id
1 'polypeptide(L)' 'MDDPTHIEHPFLVLAWIGAGALLFAGVEWVSLYKRMSRRMARGGGDGLDLETLRLAALFTGVGLIAVVVGFALEFGL' A
#
# COMPACT_ATOMS: atom_id res chain seq x y z
N MET A 1 -5.04 8.32 39.41
CA MET A 1 -6.15 8.26 38.45
C MET A 1 -5.47 8.21 37.11
N ASP A 2 -5.31 7.00 36.57
CA ASP A 2 -4.70 6.79 35.26
C ASP A 2 -5.76 7.17 34.23
N ASP A 3 -5.48 8.21 33.45
CA ASP A 3 -6.40 8.76 32.48
C ASP A 3 -6.56 7.73 31.34
N PRO A 4 -7.72 7.07 31.19
CA PRO A 4 -7.89 5.94 30.26
C PRO A 4 -7.89 6.37 28.78
N THR A 5 -7.60 7.65 28.51
CA THR A 5 -7.63 8.25 27.18
C THR A 5 -6.24 8.64 26.66
N HIS A 6 -5.17 8.39 27.42
CA HIS A 6 -3.81 8.66 26.95
C HIS A 6 -3.38 7.60 25.93
N ILE A 7 -3.58 7.90 24.65
CA ILE A 7 -3.06 7.11 23.54
C ILE A 7 -1.57 7.45 23.42
N GLU A 8 -0.70 6.54 23.86
CA GLU A 8 0.76 6.74 23.86
C GLU A 8 1.33 7.00 22.46
N HIS A 9 0.67 6.46 21.42
CA HIS A 9 1.13 6.55 20.03
C HIS A 9 0.00 6.81 19.03
N PRO A 10 -0.56 8.03 19.01
CA PRO A 10 -1.75 8.34 18.23
C PRO A 10 -1.48 8.35 16.72
N PHE A 11 -0.24 8.59 16.29
CA PHE A 11 0.10 8.72 14.87
C PHE A 11 0.56 7.39 14.25
N LEU A 12 0.90 6.38 15.05
CA LEU A 12 1.14 5.02 14.56
C LEU A 12 -0.06 4.44 13.81
N VAL A 13 -1.29 4.86 14.12
CA VAL A 13 -2.49 4.43 13.38
C VAL A 13 -2.38 4.79 11.89
N LEU A 14 -1.86 5.96 11.55
CA LEU A 14 -1.63 6.37 10.16
C LEU A 14 -0.57 5.47 9.50
N ALA A 15 0.49 5.13 10.23
CA ALA A 15 1.51 4.24 9.74
C ALA A 15 0.97 2.82 9.48
N TRP A 16 0.11 2.31 10.36
CA TRP A 16 -0.56 1.02 10.18
C TRP A 16 -1.51 1.00 8.98
N ILE A 17 -2.30 2.07 8.80
CA ILE A 17 -3.16 2.23 7.63
C ILE A 17 -2.31 2.26 6.35
N GLY A 18 -1.20 2.99 6.37
CA GLY A 18 -0.25 3.06 5.26
C GLY A 18 0.37 1.70 4.93
N ALA A 19 0.80 0.95 5.95
CA ALA A 19 1.32 -0.39 5.80
C ALA A 19 0.26 -1.35 5.21
N GLY A 20 -0.99 -1.25 5.65
CA GLY A 20 -2.11 -2.00 5.09
C GLY A 20 -2.34 -1.70 3.60
N ALA A 21 -2.30 -0.42 3.22
CA ALA A 21 -2.40 -0.01 1.82
C ALA A 21 -1.23 -0.54 0.96
N LEU A 22 -0.01 -0.58 1.51
CA LEU A 22 1.15 -1.18 0.83
C LEU A 22 1.02 -2.69 0.64
N LEU A 23 0.49 -3.40 1.64
CA LEU A 23 0.20 -4.84 1.51
C LEU A 23 -0.82 -5.11 0.40
N PHE A 24 -1.89 -4.30 0.36
CA PHE A 24 -2.90 -4.41 -0.70
C PHE A 24 -2.30 -4.13 -2.08
N ALA A 25 -1.50 -3.06 -2.20
CA ALA A 25 -0.79 -2.76 -3.44
C ALA A 25 0.11 -3.93 -3.88
N GLY A 26 0.84 -4.55 -2.95
CA GLY A 26 1.67 -5.73 -3.21
C GLY A 26 0.88 -6.91 -3.80
N VAL A 27 -0.32 -7.18 -3.26
CA VAL A 27 -1.21 -8.22 -3.80
C VAL A 27 -1.65 -7.89 -5.23
N GLU A 28 -2.02 -6.64 -5.50
CA GLU A 28 -2.40 -6.20 -6.84
C GLU A 28 -1.24 -6.29 -7.84
N TRP A 29 -0.02 -5.90 -7.43
CA TRP A 29 1.19 -6.09 -8.24
C TRP A 29 1.46 -7.56 -8.58
N VAL A 30 1.30 -8.47 -7.61
CA VAL A 30 1.44 -9.91 -7.84
C VAL A 30 0.34 -10.44 -8.77
N SER A 31 -0.88 -9.96 -8.63
CA SER A 31 -2.01 -10.30 -9.50
C SER A 31 -1.76 -9.86 -10.94
N LEU A 32 -1.31 -8.62 -11.13
CA LEU A 32 -0.92 -8.04 -12.41
C LEU A 32 0.21 -8.85 -13.07
N TYR A 33 1.26 -9.16 -12.30
CA TYR A 33 2.37 -9.98 -12.76
C TYR A 33 1.92 -11.37 -13.22
N LYS A 34 1.08 -12.05 -12.42
CA LYS A 34 0.52 -13.37 -12.80
C LYS A 34 -0.35 -13.30 -14.05
N ARG A 35 -1.11 -12.22 -14.26
CA ARG A 35 -1.91 -12.02 -15.47
C ARG A 35 -1.01 -11.83 -16.69
N MET A 36 0.02 -10.99 -16.59
CA MET A 36 0.99 -10.79 -17.67
C MET A 36 1.76 -12.08 -18.00
N SER A 37 2.28 -12.77 -16.98
CA SER A 37 3.01 -14.03 -17.16
C SER A 37 2.17 -15.09 -17.88
N ARG A 38 0.89 -15.26 -17.48
CA ARG A 38 -0.02 -16.21 -18.16
C ARG A 38 -0.35 -15.80 -19.61
N ARG A 39 -0.44 -14.50 -19.90
CA ARG A 39 -0.69 -14.00 -21.26
C ARG A 39 0.54 -14.21 -22.16
N MET A 40 1.72 -13.89 -21.64
CA MET A 40 2.99 -14.11 -22.33
C MET A 40 3.23 -15.60 -22.63
N ALA A 41 2.92 -16.49 -21.70
CA ALA A 41 3.01 -17.94 -21.90
C ALA A 41 2.06 -18.49 -22.99
N ARG A 42 1.00 -17.75 -23.36
CA ARG A 42 0.01 -18.15 -24.37
C ARG A 42 0.25 -17.51 -25.75
N GLY A 43 1.37 -16.82 -25.94
CA GLY A 43 1.69 -16.14 -27.21
C GLY A 43 0.79 -14.92 -27.51
N GLY A 44 -0.01 -14.46 -26.55
CA GLY A 44 -0.91 -13.32 -26.69
C GLY A 44 -0.27 -12.03 -26.18
N GLY A 45 0.12 -11.16 -27.11
CA GLY A 45 0.67 -9.85 -26.83
C GLY A 45 -0.33 -8.85 -26.25
N ASP A 46 0.21 -7.99 -25.38
CA ASP A 46 -0.14 -6.60 -25.06
C ASP A 46 -1.59 -6.27 -24.69
N GLY A 47 -2.02 -6.79 -23.55
CA GLY A 47 -3.00 -6.08 -22.72
C GLY A 47 -2.39 -5.84 -21.35
N LEU A 48 -1.85 -4.65 -21.11
CA LEU A 48 -1.60 -4.19 -19.74
C LEU A 48 -2.95 -3.82 -19.12
N ASP A 49 -3.26 -4.41 -17.98
CA ASP A 49 -4.44 -4.04 -17.19
C ASP A 49 -4.11 -2.71 -16.49
N LEU A 50 -4.28 -1.61 -17.25
CA LEU A 50 -3.93 -0.25 -16.84
C LEU A 50 -4.71 0.21 -15.60
N GLU A 51 -5.92 -0.31 -15.42
CA GLU A 51 -6.74 -0.04 -14.24
C GLU A 51 -6.14 -0.70 -13.00
N THR A 52 -5.81 -1.99 -13.08
CA THR A 52 -5.12 -2.71 -11.99
C THR A 52 -3.75 -2.07 -11.69
N LEU A 53 -3.00 -1.67 -12.71
CA LEU A 53 -1.72 -0.99 -12.57
C LEU A 53 -1.87 0.37 -11.85
N ARG A 54 -2.86 1.16 -12.27
CA ARG A 54 -3.17 2.46 -11.65
C ARG A 54 -3.59 2.29 -10.19
N LEU A 55 -4.41 1.29 -9.90
CA LEU A 55 -4.86 1.00 -8.53
C LEU A 55 -3.66 0.62 -7.65
N ALA A 56 -2.82 -0.31 -8.12
CA ALA A 56 -1.62 -0.73 -7.42
C ALA A 56 -0.66 0.44 -7.17
N ALA A 57 -0.43 1.30 -8.17
CA ALA A 57 0.40 2.49 -8.05
C ALA A 57 -0.19 3.51 -7.06
N LEU A 58 -1.50 3.73 -7.07
CA LEU A 58 -2.18 4.66 -6.17
C LEU A 58 -2.08 4.18 -4.71
N PHE A 59 -2.38 2.90 -4.45
CA PHE A 59 -2.25 2.32 -3.11
C PHE A 59 -0.80 2.28 -2.63
N THR A 60 0.16 2.07 -3.54
CA THR A 60 1.60 2.16 -3.21
C THR A 60 1.96 3.58 -2.76
N GLY A 61 1.56 4.59 -3.54
CA GLY A 61 1.87 6.00 -3.23
C GLY A 61 1.19 6.49 -1.95
N VAL A 62 -0.12 6.28 -1.82
CA VAL A 62 -0.88 6.68 -0.63
C VAL A 62 -0.40 5.91 0.60
N GLY A 63 -0.14 4.60 0.46
CA GLY A 63 0.37 3.77 1.54
C GLY A 63 1.74 4.23 2.03
N LEU A 64 2.67 4.52 1.12
CA LEU A 64 3.99 5.04 1.46
C LEU A 64 3.90 6.40 2.17
N ILE A 65 3.07 7.32 1.67
CA ILE A 65 2.87 8.63 2.30
C ILE A 65 2.33 8.46 3.72
N ALA A 66 1.31 7.61 3.93
CA ALA A 66 0.73 7.39 5.24
C ALA A 66 1.72 6.75 6.23
N VAL A 67 2.58 5.83 5.77
CA VAL A 67 3.70 5.30 6.58
C VAL A 67 4.68 6.42 6.96
N VAL A 68 5.20 7.15 5.98
CA VAL A 68 6.21 8.19 6.21
C VAL A 68 5.67 9.29 7.11
N VAL A 69 4.45 9.78 6.86
CA VAL A 69 3.80 10.82 7.68
C VAL A 69 3.49 10.30 9.07
N GLY A 70 2.96 9.08 9.21
CA GLY A 70 2.67 8.48 10.51
C GLY A 70 3.93 8.34 11.37
N PHE A 71 5.03 7.86 10.79
CA PHE A 71 6.32 7.78 11.48
C PHE A 71 6.94 9.16 11.74
N ALA A 72 6.86 10.11 10.80
CA ALA A 72 7.41 11.46 11.00
C ALA A 72 6.69 12.21 12.11
N LEU A 73 5.35 12.10 12.20
CA LEU A 73 4.56 12.71 13.27
C LEU A 73 4.80 12.05 14.63
N GLU A 74 5.06 10.74 14.65
CA GLU A 74 5.31 9.99 15.89
C GLU A 74 6.72 10.21 16.44
N PHE A 75 7.74 10.24 15.57
CA PHE A 75 9.15 10.26 15.97
C PHE A 75 9.87 11.59 15.72
N GLY A 76 9.21 12.59 15.14
CA GLY A 76 9.75 13.95 14.99
C GLY A 76 10.92 14.07 14.02
N LEU A 77 10.83 13.42 12.85
CA LEU A 77 11.77 13.61 11.73
C LEU A 77 11.61 14.97 11.04
#